data_AF-A0A7V3E5T7-F1
#
_entry.id   AF-A0A7V3E5T7-F1
#
_cell.length_a   1.000
_cell.length_b   1.000
_cell.length_c   1.000
_cell.angle_alpha   90.00
_cell.angle_beta   90.00
_cell.angle_gamma   90.00
#
_symmetry.space_group_name_H-M   'P 1'
#
loop_
_entity.id
_entity.type
_entity.pdbx_description
1 polymer ?
#
loop_
_entity_poly.entity_id
_entity_poly.type
_entity_poly.pdbx_seq_one_letter_code
_entity_poly.pdbx_strand_id
1 'polypeptide(L)'
;MKDYIDIEKKWEEALKKTKIVRSRYRKLETFKKTTVPYVLVNESLVNKGCTVIREGSVEVSPVYFHLPYSKYELLNFKFKETTNYSDEIIKSFLLIRGVQLPSMKYRNSEVKLEVKEKSVEEVIKEYMHYFQRTEDIDTGLIISIPDIWQFSLIIYIASLALRSAENDIKNFLDRFLNE
;
A
#
# COMPACT_ATOMS: atom_id res chain seq x y z
N MET A 1 -29.50 4.28 -12.85
CA MET A 1 -28.48 3.45 -13.50
C MET A 1 -27.17 3.80 -12.82
N LYS A 2 -26.63 2.93 -11.94
CA LYS A 2 -25.41 3.25 -11.16
C LYS A 2 -24.27 3.51 -12.13
N ASP A 3 -23.64 4.68 -12.02
CA ASP A 3 -22.47 5.04 -12.81
C ASP A 3 -21.41 3.93 -12.70
N TYR A 4 -21.06 3.35 -13.85
CA TYR A 4 -19.91 2.47 -13.96
C TYR A 4 -18.68 3.34 -13.70
N ILE A 5 -18.07 3.18 -12.52
CA ILE A 5 -16.78 3.78 -12.21
C ILE A 5 -15.75 3.16 -13.14
N ASP A 6 -15.09 3.99 -13.94
CA ASP A 6 -13.99 3.54 -14.78
C ASP A 6 -12.76 3.26 -13.91
N ILE A 7 -12.58 1.98 -13.55
CA ILE A 7 -11.43 1.46 -12.81
C ILE A 7 -10.10 1.95 -13.38
N GLU A 8 -10.03 2.17 -14.69
CA GLU A 8 -8.83 2.66 -15.35
C GLU A 8 -8.52 4.09 -14.97
N LYS A 9 -9.51 4.98 -15.10
CA LYS A 9 -9.33 6.39 -14.71
C LYS A 9 -8.95 6.50 -13.24
N LYS A 10 -9.51 5.63 -12.40
CA LYS A 10 -9.20 5.56 -10.97
C LYS A 10 -7.78 5.08 -10.71
N TRP A 11 -7.31 4.08 -11.43
CA TRP A 11 -5.92 3.66 -11.38
C TRP A 11 -4.95 4.77 -11.83
N GLU A 12 -5.24 5.44 -12.95
CA GLU A 12 -4.43 6.59 -13.39
C GLU A 12 -4.45 7.74 -12.38
N GLU A 13 -5.60 8.02 -11.78
CA GLU A 13 -5.75 9.03 -10.75
C GLU A 13 -4.88 8.68 -9.54
N ALA A 14 -4.91 7.41 -9.10
CA ALA A 14 -4.05 6.89 -8.03
C ALA A 14 -2.57 7.11 -8.32
N LEU A 15 -2.12 6.78 -9.52
CA LEU A 15 -0.73 6.98 -9.93
C LEU A 15 -0.32 8.46 -9.90
N LYS A 16 -1.23 9.38 -10.25
CA LYS A 16 -0.95 10.82 -10.31
C LYS A 16 -1.02 11.51 -8.94
N LYS A 17 -1.96 11.11 -8.08
CA LYS A 17 -2.28 11.83 -6.83
C LYS A 17 -1.73 11.17 -5.57
N THR A 18 -1.40 9.88 -5.60
CA THR A 18 -0.77 9.22 -4.45
C THR A 18 0.60 9.85 -4.19
N LYS A 19 0.84 10.31 -2.96
CA LYS A 19 2.14 10.84 -2.56
C LYS A 19 2.63 10.09 -1.33
N ILE A 20 3.80 9.45 -1.46
CA ILE A 20 4.50 8.84 -0.33
C ILE A 20 5.25 9.96 0.37
N VAL A 21 4.66 10.55 1.41
CA VAL A 21 5.27 11.62 2.21
C VAL A 21 6.47 11.07 2.97
N ARG A 22 6.32 9.86 3.49
CA ARG A 22 7.35 9.14 4.23
C ARG A 22 7.30 7.67 3.91
N SER A 23 8.43 7.11 3.51
CA SER A 23 8.59 5.66 3.38
C SER A 23 9.25 5.08 4.63
N ARG A 24 8.93 3.83 4.96
CA ARG A 24 9.63 3.10 6.02
C ARG A 24 11.11 2.96 5.67
N TYR A 25 11.99 2.99 6.66
CA TYR A 25 13.44 2.89 6.43
C TYR A 25 13.87 1.46 6.06
N ARG A 26 13.38 0.46 6.82
CA ARG A 26 13.77 -0.94 6.64
C ARG A 26 13.28 -1.49 5.28
N LYS A 27 14.05 -2.40 4.70
CA LYS A 27 13.67 -3.15 3.48
C LYS A 27 12.67 -4.24 3.82
N LEU A 28 12.04 -4.82 2.81
CA LEU A 28 11.25 -6.05 2.99
C LEU A 28 12.23 -7.21 3.26
N GLU A 29 11.82 -8.12 4.13
CA GLU A 29 12.56 -9.35 4.39
C GLU A 29 12.41 -10.33 3.22
N THR A 30 13.53 -10.85 2.73
CA THR A 30 13.55 -11.80 1.61
C THR A 30 12.88 -13.13 1.95
N PHE A 31 13.16 -13.67 3.15
CA PHE A 31 12.79 -15.03 3.55
C PHE A 31 11.80 -15.10 4.73
N LYS A 32 11.38 -13.96 5.25
CA LYS A 32 10.43 -13.86 6.37
C LYS A 32 9.27 -12.95 6.01
N LYS A 33 8.18 -13.10 6.76
CA LYS A 33 7.07 -12.15 6.68
C LYS A 33 7.54 -10.78 7.16
N THR A 34 7.13 -9.73 6.46
CA THR A 34 7.33 -8.34 6.89
C THR A 34 5.99 -7.72 7.20
N THR A 35 5.84 -7.17 8.40
CA THR A 35 4.70 -6.29 8.71
C THR A 35 5.06 -4.88 8.28
N VAL A 36 4.22 -4.25 7.47
CA VAL A 36 4.42 -2.89 6.96
C VAL A 36 3.30 -2.00 7.52
N PRO A 37 3.53 -1.30 8.64
CA PRO A 37 2.59 -0.32 9.17
C PRO A 37 2.44 0.87 8.21
N TYR A 38 1.23 1.42 8.13
CA TYR A 38 0.94 2.58 7.29
C TYR A 38 -0.06 3.52 7.96
N VAL A 39 0.02 4.78 7.55
CA VAL A 39 -0.99 5.81 7.76
C VAL A 39 -1.33 6.42 6.40
N LEU A 40 -2.59 6.28 5.99
CA LEU A 40 -3.15 6.94 4.81
C LEU A 40 -3.92 8.16 5.25
N VAL A 41 -3.72 9.27 4.55
CA VAL A 41 -4.35 10.56 4.84
C VAL A 41 -4.98 11.08 3.56
N ASN A 42 -6.23 11.52 3.62
CA ASN A 42 -6.92 12.12 2.46
C ASN A 42 -8.01 13.10 2.91
N GLU A 43 -8.42 14.00 2.02
CA GLU A 43 -9.56 14.87 2.28
C GLU A 43 -10.86 14.07 2.44
N SER A 44 -11.74 14.50 3.34
CA SER A 44 -13.07 13.90 3.46
C SER A 44 -13.96 14.33 2.29
N LEU A 45 -14.60 13.35 1.64
CA LEU A 45 -15.58 13.61 0.59
C LEU A 45 -16.90 14.19 1.14
N VAL A 46 -17.17 13.99 2.43
CA VAL A 46 -18.43 14.37 3.07
C VAL A 46 -18.29 15.72 3.78
N ASN A 47 -17.19 15.92 4.50
CA ASN A 47 -16.96 17.11 5.32
C ASN A 47 -15.76 17.90 4.78
N LYS A 48 -16.03 18.97 4.03
CA LYS A 48 -14.97 19.84 3.50
C LYS A 48 -14.12 20.40 4.65
N GLY A 49 -12.80 20.48 4.43
CA GLY A 49 -11.84 20.91 5.45
C GLY A 49 -11.52 19.86 6.50
N CYS A 50 -12.16 18.68 6.46
CA CYS A 50 -11.80 17.54 7.30
C CYS A 50 -10.90 16.55 6.55
N THR A 51 -10.11 15.83 7.32
CA THR A 51 -9.19 14.81 6.84
C THR A 51 -9.59 13.45 7.38
N VAL A 52 -9.64 12.45 6.51
CA VAL A 52 -9.80 11.04 6.86
C VAL A 52 -8.42 10.43 7.04
N ILE A 53 -8.26 9.66 8.11
CA ILE A 53 -7.03 8.98 8.47
C ILE A 53 -7.33 7.49 8.58
N ARG A 54 -6.57 6.67 7.86
CA ARG A 54 -6.59 5.21 7.98
C ARG A 54 -5.25 4.70 8.45
N GLU A 55 -5.24 4.06 9.61
CA GLU A 55 -4.06 3.38 10.13
C GLU A 55 -4.25 1.87 10.01
N GLY A 56 -3.20 1.19 9.62
CA GLY A 56 -3.23 -0.25 9.48
C GLY A 56 -1.85 -0.83 9.23
N SER A 57 -1.83 -2.09 8.82
CA SER A 57 -0.61 -2.74 8.38
C SER A 57 -0.88 -3.72 7.24
N VAL A 58 0.11 -3.87 6.37
CA VAL A 58 0.12 -4.93 5.36
C VAL A 58 1.15 -5.98 5.78
N GLU A 59 0.69 -7.21 6.00
CA GLU A 59 1.58 -8.36 6.11
C GLU A 59 2.01 -8.78 4.70
N VAL A 60 3.30 -8.66 4.43
CA VAL A 60 3.95 -9.08 3.18
C VAL A 60 4.62 -10.42 3.42
N SER A 61 4.13 -11.46 2.76
CA SER A 61 4.77 -12.80 2.82
C SER A 61 6.09 -12.82 2.05
N PRO A 62 7.04 -13.71 2.41
CA PRO A 62 8.27 -13.87 1.65
C PRO A 62 8.00 -14.32 0.21
N VAL A 63 8.96 -14.04 -0.70
CA VAL A 63 8.87 -14.47 -2.10
C VAL A 63 8.98 -15.98 -2.18
N TYR A 64 7.97 -16.64 -2.74
CA TYR A 64 8.05 -18.07 -3.09
C TYR A 64 8.44 -18.19 -4.58
N PHE A 65 9.73 -18.33 -4.86
CA PHE A 65 10.27 -18.35 -6.23
C PHE A 65 9.84 -19.58 -7.06
N HIS A 66 9.42 -20.68 -6.41
CA HIS A 66 8.90 -21.86 -7.10
C HIS A 66 7.46 -21.70 -7.60
N LEU A 67 6.80 -20.57 -7.33
CA LEU A 67 5.50 -20.26 -7.91
C LEU A 67 5.72 -19.62 -9.29
N PRO A 68 4.95 -20.03 -10.33
CA PRO A 68 5.00 -19.35 -11.62
C PRO A 68 4.77 -17.84 -11.42
N TYR A 69 5.61 -17.03 -12.08
CA TYR A 69 5.51 -15.57 -12.11
C TYR A 69 4.04 -15.13 -12.21
N SER A 70 3.65 -14.08 -11.47
CA SER A 70 2.32 -13.41 -11.46
C SER A 70 1.25 -13.86 -10.45
N LYS A 71 1.56 -14.72 -9.47
CA LYS A 71 0.59 -15.09 -8.41
C LYS A 71 0.77 -14.30 -7.11
N TYR A 72 0.59 -12.98 -7.14
CA TYR A 72 0.37 -12.24 -5.88
C TYR A 72 -1.09 -12.35 -5.43
N GLU A 73 -1.33 -12.33 -4.13
CA GLU A 73 -2.69 -12.30 -3.55
C GLU A 73 -2.89 -11.01 -2.78
N LEU A 74 -4.00 -10.33 -3.05
CA LEU A 74 -4.48 -9.19 -2.26
C LEU A 74 -5.59 -9.72 -1.36
N LEU A 75 -5.36 -9.71 -0.05
CA LEU A 75 -6.31 -10.20 0.94
C LEU A 75 -6.75 -9.03 1.83
N ASN A 76 -8.05 -8.89 2.04
CA ASN A 76 -8.66 -7.87 2.90
C ASN A 76 -8.39 -6.42 2.48
N PHE A 77 -8.16 -6.17 1.18
CA PHE A 77 -8.09 -4.79 0.68
C PHE A 77 -9.49 -4.17 0.55
N LYS A 78 -10.54 -5.00 0.49
CA LYS A 78 -11.94 -4.57 0.60
C LYS A 78 -12.31 -3.57 -0.50
N PHE A 79 -11.86 -3.78 -1.73
CA PHE A 79 -12.18 -2.90 -2.86
C PHE A 79 -13.69 -2.83 -3.12
N LYS A 80 -14.43 -3.88 -2.78
CA LYS A 80 -15.89 -3.91 -2.91
C LYS A 80 -16.62 -2.92 -1.97
N GLU A 81 -15.96 -2.46 -0.90
CA GLU A 81 -16.54 -1.49 0.04
C GLU A 81 -16.47 -0.05 -0.51
N THR A 82 -15.49 0.25 -1.35
CA THR A 82 -15.29 1.60 -1.92
C THR A 82 -15.53 1.67 -3.43
N THR A 83 -15.58 0.52 -4.11
CA THR A 83 -15.80 0.39 -5.55
C THR A 83 -16.86 -0.68 -5.82
N ASN A 84 -17.34 -0.76 -7.07
CA ASN A 84 -18.24 -1.85 -7.50
C ASN A 84 -17.47 -3.13 -7.92
N TYR A 85 -16.16 -3.22 -7.69
CA TYR A 85 -15.31 -4.31 -8.12
C TYR A 85 -14.81 -5.15 -6.94
N SER A 86 -14.71 -6.47 -7.12
CA SER A 86 -14.09 -7.35 -6.13
C SER A 86 -12.56 -7.28 -6.17
N ASP A 87 -11.91 -7.72 -5.10
CA ASP A 87 -10.45 -7.79 -5.01
C ASP A 87 -9.87 -8.67 -6.14
N GLU A 88 -10.58 -9.72 -6.58
CA GLU A 88 -10.16 -10.58 -7.71
C GLU A 88 -10.22 -9.87 -9.07
N ILE A 89 -11.26 -9.06 -9.30
CA ILE A 89 -11.38 -8.26 -10.54
C ILE A 89 -10.26 -7.22 -10.58
N ILE A 90 -10.02 -6.55 -9.45
CA ILE A 90 -8.96 -5.55 -9.31
C ILE A 90 -7.59 -6.19 -9.57
N LYS A 91 -7.32 -7.34 -8.98
CA LYS A 91 -6.09 -8.10 -9.24
C LYS A 91 -5.94 -8.42 -10.73
N SER A 92 -6.99 -8.92 -11.38
CA SER A 92 -6.96 -9.25 -12.81
C SER A 92 -6.68 -8.01 -13.67
N PHE A 93 -7.31 -6.89 -13.33
CA PHE A 93 -7.06 -5.60 -13.96
C PHE A 93 -5.58 -5.18 -13.82
N LEU A 94 -5.03 -5.19 -12.61
CA LEU A 94 -3.64 -4.81 -12.35
C LEU A 94 -2.65 -5.71 -13.12
N LEU A 95 -2.92 -7.02 -13.21
CA LEU A 95 -2.12 -7.95 -14.01
C LEU A 95 -2.12 -7.60 -15.51
N ILE A 96 -3.28 -7.29 -16.08
CA ILE A 96 -3.41 -6.86 -17.49
C ILE A 96 -2.63 -5.55 -17.73
N ARG A 97 -2.54 -4.68 -16.71
CA ARG A 97 -1.76 -3.43 -16.77
C ARG A 97 -0.26 -3.61 -16.58
N GLY A 98 0.22 -4.84 -16.45
CA GLY A 98 1.63 -5.12 -16.23
C GLY A 98 2.12 -4.70 -14.84
N VAL A 99 1.22 -4.51 -13.86
CA VAL A 99 1.62 -4.25 -12.48
C VAL A 99 2.23 -5.53 -11.92
N GLN A 100 3.56 -5.54 -11.84
CA GLN A 100 4.32 -6.64 -11.28
C GLN A 100 4.60 -6.37 -9.80
N LEU A 101 3.81 -7.02 -8.95
CA LEU A 101 4.20 -7.23 -7.55
C LEU A 101 4.96 -8.56 -7.46
N PRO A 102 5.97 -8.68 -6.58
CA PRO A 102 6.56 -9.97 -6.26
C PRO A 102 5.49 -11.01 -5.91
N SER A 103 5.74 -12.28 -6.23
CA SER A 103 4.86 -13.42 -5.91
C SER A 103 4.77 -13.62 -4.38
N MET A 104 3.95 -12.80 -3.74
CA MET A 104 3.76 -12.70 -2.30
C MET A 104 2.26 -12.61 -2.00
N LYS A 105 1.88 -13.02 -0.78
CA LYS A 105 0.57 -12.69 -0.22
C LYS A 105 0.67 -11.37 0.53
N TYR A 106 -0.21 -10.44 0.19
CA TYR A 106 -0.36 -9.15 0.83
C TYR A 106 -1.68 -9.16 1.60
N ARG A 107 -1.60 -9.19 2.93
CA ARG A 107 -2.79 -9.16 3.79
C ARG A 107 -2.89 -7.80 4.44
N ASN A 108 -3.90 -7.04 4.06
CA ASN A 108 -4.21 -5.78 4.72
C ASN A 108 -4.97 -6.04 6.03
N SER A 109 -4.61 -5.29 7.06
CA SER A 109 -5.33 -5.21 8.33
C SER A 109 -5.54 -3.74 8.67
N GLU A 110 -6.73 -3.21 8.40
CA GLU A 110 -7.11 -1.86 8.85
C GLU A 110 -7.37 -1.91 10.35
N VAL A 111 -6.69 -1.05 11.09
CA VAL A 111 -6.72 -1.02 12.56
C VAL A 111 -7.58 0.13 13.04
N LYS A 112 -7.55 1.27 12.34
CA LYS A 112 -8.24 2.49 12.77
C LYS A 112 -8.66 3.35 11.57
N LEU A 113 -9.89 3.86 11.64
CA LEU A 113 -10.43 4.89 10.76
C LEU A 113 -10.86 6.09 11.62
N GLU A 114 -10.30 7.26 11.35
CA GLU A 114 -10.59 8.50 12.08
C GLU A 114 -10.87 9.64 11.10
N VAL A 115 -11.69 10.60 11.52
CA VAL A 115 -11.89 11.86 10.80
C VAL A 115 -11.50 13.01 11.73
N LYS A 116 -10.62 13.90 11.26
CA LYS A 116 -10.20 15.10 11.98
C LYS A 116 -10.64 16.36 11.24
N GLU A 117 -11.11 17.36 11.99
CA GLU A 117 -11.43 18.70 11.47
C GLU A 117 -10.15 19.54 11.26
N LYS A 118 -9.25 19.03 10.41
CA LYS A 118 -7.96 19.65 10.06
C LYS A 118 -7.66 19.38 8.60
N SER A 119 -6.86 20.25 7.99
CA SER A 119 -6.33 20.03 6.65
C SER A 119 -5.39 18.82 6.58
N VAL A 120 -5.22 18.27 5.39
CA VAL A 120 -4.31 17.13 5.16
C VAL A 120 -2.88 17.50 5.56
N GLU A 121 -2.47 18.74 5.27
CA GLU A 121 -1.16 19.29 5.58
C GLU A 121 -0.90 19.36 7.09
N GLU A 122 -1.88 19.81 7.86
CA GLU A 122 -1.79 19.85 9.32
C GLU A 122 -1.68 18.45 9.91
N VAL A 123 -2.51 17.50 9.43
CA VAL A 123 -2.47 16.10 9.88
C VAL A 123 -1.14 15.45 9.54
N ILE A 124 -0.59 15.68 8.34
CA ILE A 124 0.73 15.19 7.96
C ILE A 124 1.80 15.71 8.93
N LYS A 125 1.76 17.01 9.24
CA LYS A 125 2.73 17.62 10.17
C LYS A 125 2.63 16.99 11.55
N GLU A 126 1.43 16.74 12.06
CA GLU A 126 1.21 16.03 13.33
C GLU A 126 1.84 14.63 13.33
N TYR A 127 1.59 13.83 12.29
CA TYR A 127 2.15 12.48 12.18
C TYR A 127 3.68 12.50 12.05
N MET A 128 4.24 13.42 11.27
CA MET A 128 5.69 13.56 11.14
C MET A 128 6.35 13.88 12.49
N HIS A 129 5.77 14.80 13.28
CA HIS A 129 6.24 15.07 14.64
C HIS A 129 6.04 13.88 15.58
N TYR A 130 4.93 13.14 15.44
CA TYR A 130 4.70 11.93 16.22
C TYR A 130 5.74 10.84 15.94
N PHE A 131 6.02 10.53 14.67
CA PHE A 131 7.02 9.54 14.28
C PHE A 131 8.42 9.93 14.76
N GLN A 132 8.77 11.22 14.70
CA GLN A 132 10.05 11.70 15.21
C GLN A 132 10.19 11.50 16.72
N ARG A 133 9.15 11.86 17.49
CA ARG A 133 9.16 11.73 18.96
C ARG A 133 9.19 10.29 19.45
N THR A 134 8.59 9.38 18.69
CA THR A 134 8.51 7.95 19.02
C THR A 134 9.64 7.14 18.41
N GLU A 135 10.55 7.78 17.66
CA GLU A 135 11.60 7.13 16.88
C GLU A 135 11.08 6.02 15.94
N ASP A 136 9.81 6.12 15.54
CA ASP A 136 9.19 5.17 14.63
C ASP A 136 9.77 5.37 13.23
N ILE A 137 10.63 4.45 12.78
CA ILE A 137 11.23 4.44 11.44
C ILE A 137 10.53 3.49 10.46
N ASP A 138 9.49 2.78 10.90
CA ASP A 138 8.92 1.64 10.19
C ASP A 138 7.53 1.92 9.61
N THR A 139 6.84 2.97 10.05
CA THR A 139 5.52 3.36 9.54
C THR A 139 5.60 4.29 8.33
N GLY A 140 4.91 3.90 7.25
CA GLY A 140 4.72 4.75 6.07
C GLY A 140 3.64 5.82 6.27
N LEU A 141 3.85 7.01 5.71
CA LEU A 141 2.85 8.08 5.65
C LEU A 141 2.55 8.42 4.19
N ILE A 142 1.29 8.26 3.79
CA ILE A 142 0.87 8.33 2.40
C ILE A 142 -0.34 9.25 2.27
N ILE A 143 -0.26 10.24 1.38
CA ILE A 143 -1.45 10.95 0.89
C ILE A 143 -2.14 10.04 -0.10
N SER A 144 -3.38 9.70 0.19
CA SER A 144 -4.20 8.77 -0.59
C SER A 144 -5.37 9.48 -1.26
N ILE A 145 -6.08 8.75 -2.11
CA ILE A 145 -7.32 9.24 -2.73
C ILE A 145 -8.50 8.71 -1.92
N PRO A 146 -9.50 9.54 -1.59
CA PRO A 146 -10.56 9.17 -0.64
C PRO A 146 -11.38 7.91 -1.00
N ASP A 147 -11.74 7.76 -2.27
CA ASP A 147 -12.65 6.69 -2.74
C ASP A 147 -11.92 5.45 -3.28
N ILE A 148 -10.59 5.48 -3.37
CA ILE A 148 -9.75 4.39 -3.90
C ILE A 148 -8.40 4.30 -3.19
N TRP A 149 -8.39 4.56 -1.88
CA TRP A 149 -7.20 4.56 -1.03
C TRP A 149 -6.40 3.25 -1.12
N GLN A 150 -7.07 2.13 -1.43
CA GLN A 150 -6.44 0.83 -1.61
C GLN A 150 -5.38 0.85 -2.72
N PHE A 151 -5.61 1.59 -3.81
CA PHE A 151 -4.62 1.73 -4.88
C PHE A 151 -3.39 2.50 -4.38
N SER A 152 -3.57 3.54 -3.57
CA SER A 152 -2.46 4.26 -2.94
C SER A 152 -1.62 3.33 -2.05
N LEU A 153 -2.27 2.43 -1.32
CA LEU A 153 -1.59 1.42 -0.51
C LEU A 153 -0.81 0.42 -1.38
N ILE A 154 -1.41 -0.08 -2.47
CA ILE A 154 -0.72 -0.98 -3.42
C ILE A 154 0.50 -0.29 -4.04
N ILE A 155 0.37 0.96 -4.47
CA ILE A 155 1.48 1.75 -5.02
C ILE A 155 2.60 1.89 -3.99
N TYR A 156 2.26 2.17 -2.73
CA TYR A 156 3.23 2.23 -1.65
C TYR A 156 3.97 0.89 -1.47
N ILE A 157 3.25 -0.22 -1.37
CA ILE A 157 3.86 -1.55 -1.22
C ILE A 157 4.71 -1.93 -2.43
N ALA A 158 4.27 -1.63 -3.65
CA ALA A 158 5.04 -1.84 -4.87
C ALA A 158 6.37 -1.08 -4.83
N SER A 159 6.36 0.17 -4.34
CA SER A 159 7.60 0.95 -4.20
C SER A 159 8.60 0.34 -3.21
N LEU A 160 8.11 -0.29 -2.13
CA LEU A 160 8.95 -0.99 -1.15
C LEU A 160 9.55 -2.28 -1.73
N ALA A 161 8.75 -3.01 -2.51
CA ALA A 161 9.19 -4.19 -3.24
C ALA A 161 10.32 -3.85 -4.22
N LEU A 162 10.15 -2.80 -5.03
CA LEU A 162 11.18 -2.34 -5.97
C LEU A 162 12.48 -1.97 -5.26
N ARG A 163 12.41 -1.29 -4.11
CA ARG A 163 13.59 -0.93 -3.32
C ARG A 163 14.32 -2.13 -2.70
N SER A 164 13.63 -3.25 -2.52
CA SER A 164 14.17 -4.46 -1.89
C SER A 164 14.73 -5.45 -2.91
N ALA A 165 14.26 -5.39 -4.17
CA ALA A 165 14.56 -6.36 -5.23
C ALA A 165 16.05 -6.63 -5.46
N GLU A 166 16.90 -5.59 -5.54
CA GLU A 166 18.35 -5.77 -5.76
C GLU A 166 19.01 -6.56 -4.61
N ASN A 167 18.62 -6.23 -3.37
CA ASN A 167 19.15 -6.88 -2.18
C ASN A 167 18.64 -8.32 -2.05
N ASP A 168 17.38 -8.55 -2.43
CA ASP A 168 16.76 -9.87 -2.43
C ASP A 168 17.46 -10.82 -3.41
N ILE A 169 17.81 -10.34 -4.61
CA ILE A 169 18.59 -11.11 -5.59
C ILE A 169 19.96 -11.49 -5.02
N LYS A 170 20.66 -10.52 -4.42
CA LYS A 170 21.99 -10.76 -3.82
C LYS A 170 21.93 -11.79 -2.68
N ASN A 171 21.05 -11.56 -1.71
CA ASN A 171 20.86 -12.47 -0.56
C ASN A 171 20.53 -13.90 -1.00
N PHE A 172 19.77 -14.03 -2.09
CA PHE A 172 19.44 -15.33 -2.66
C PHE A 172 20.67 -16.01 -3.29
N LEU A 173 21.41 -15.30 -4.16
CA LEU A 173 22.63 -15.85 -4.77
C LEU A 173 23.64 -16.28 -3.70
N ASP A 174 23.84 -15.45 -2.68
CA ASP A 174 24.73 -15.77 -1.57
C ASP A 174 24.27 -17.02 -0.82
N ARG A 175 22.96 -17.23 -0.63
CA ARG A 175 22.44 -18.44 0.02
C ARG A 175 22.57 -19.68 -0.87
N PHE A 176 22.28 -19.56 -2.16
CA PHE A 176 22.32 -20.69 -3.10
C PHE A 176 23.75 -21.14 -3.41
N LEU A 177 24.73 -20.23 -3.40
CA LEU A 177 26.13 -20.54 -3.68
C LEU A 177 26.91 -21.04 -2.45
N ASN A 178 26.40 -20.82 -1.24
CA ASN A 178 27.05 -21.21 0.01
C ASN A 178 26.31 -22.34 0.77
N GLU A 179 25.24 -22.89 0.19
CA GLU A 179 24.63 -24.19 0.56
C GLU A 179 25.20 -25.30 -0.34
#